data_AF-G3IKX6-F1
#
_entry.id   AF-G3IKX6-F1
#
_cell.length_a   1.000
_cell.length_b   1.000
_cell.length_c   1.000
_cell.angle_alpha   90.00
_cell.angle_beta   90.00
_cell.angle_gamma   90.00
#
_symmetry.space_group_name_H-M   'P 1'
#
loop_
_entity.id
_entity.type
_entity.pdbx_description
1 polymer ?
#
loop_
_entity_poly.entity_id
_entity_poly.type
_entity_poly.pdbx_seq_one_letter_code
_entity_poly.pdbx_strand_id
1 'polypeptide(L)'
;MVLAWIYSVSMTVKGIVLEKELRLKETLKNQGVSNAVIWCTWFLDSFSIMSMSIFLLTLFIMHGRILHYSDPFILFLFLLAFSTATIMQCFLLSTFFSKASLAAACSGVIYFTLYLPHILCFAWQDRMTADLKMIVSLLSPVAFGFGTEYLVRFEEQGLGLQWDNIGKSPMEGDEFSFLLSMKMLLLDAALYGLLAWYLDQVFPGGMQRKLSVAIAFVGDSKVVVLDEPTSGVDPYSRRSIWDLLLKYRSGEGRSSVPQAHIEVLPGIPFSHI
;
A
#
# COMPACT_ATOMS: atom_id res chain seq x y z
N MET A 1 1.04 -14.43 13.22
CA MET A 1 1.88 -13.65 12.28
C MET A 1 1.16 -12.43 11.77
N VAL A 2 0.02 -12.61 11.10
CA VAL A 2 -0.82 -11.51 10.58
C VAL A 2 -1.04 -10.39 11.61
N LEU A 3 -1.53 -10.71 12.82
CA LEU A 3 -1.75 -9.70 13.86
C LEU A 3 -0.47 -8.98 14.32
N ALA A 4 0.65 -9.70 14.43
CA ALA A 4 1.93 -9.12 14.87
C ALA A 4 2.48 -8.12 13.84
N TRP A 5 2.20 -8.35 12.56
CA TRP A 5 2.69 -7.51 11.47
C TRP A 5 1.79 -6.33 11.14
N ILE A 6 0.58 -6.23 11.70
CA ILE A 6 -0.29 -5.04 11.55
C ILE A 6 0.47 -3.75 11.89
N TYR A 7 1.22 -3.76 12.99
CA TYR A 7 1.99 -2.58 13.40
C TYR A 7 3.08 -2.22 12.36
N SER A 8 3.84 -3.21 11.91
CA SER A 8 4.90 -3.02 10.91
C SER A 8 4.34 -2.53 9.58
N VAL A 9 3.23 -3.11 9.12
CA VAL A 9 2.49 -2.70 7.92
C VAL A 9 1.99 -1.26 8.04
N SER A 10 1.36 -0.89 9.15
CA SER A 10 0.87 0.48 9.32
C SER A 10 1.99 1.51 9.40
N MET A 11 3.12 1.17 10.00
CA MET A 11 4.28 2.07 10.08
C MET A 11 4.99 2.25 8.74
N THR A 12 5.13 1.20 7.93
CA THR A 12 5.71 1.30 6.58
C THR A 12 4.83 2.16 5.67
N VAL A 13 3.52 1.91 5.63
CA VAL A 13 2.56 2.73 4.87
C VAL A 13 2.59 4.19 5.34
N LYS A 14 2.61 4.43 6.66
CA LYS A 14 2.73 5.78 7.22
C LYS A 14 4.00 6.48 6.76
N GLY A 15 5.14 5.79 6.79
CA GLY A 15 6.44 6.36 6.38
C GLY A 15 6.43 6.81 4.92
N ILE A 16 5.93 5.96 4.03
CA ILE A 16 5.85 6.27 2.59
C ILE A 16 4.90 7.45 2.32
N VAL A 17 3.74 7.48 2.98
CA VAL A 17 2.75 8.56 2.78
C VAL A 17 3.22 9.86 3.42
N LEU A 18 3.93 9.81 4.55
CA LEU A 18 4.53 10.99 5.17
C LEU A 18 5.57 11.64 4.26
N GLU A 19 6.41 10.84 3.60
CA GLU A 19 7.37 11.36 2.63
C GLU A 19 6.67 12.02 1.43
N LYS A 20 5.54 11.47 0.99
CA LYS A 20 4.68 12.08 -0.05
C LYS A 20 4.06 13.39 0.44
N GLU A 21 3.56 13.43 1.68
CA GLU A 21 2.93 14.61 2.29
C GLU A 21 3.91 15.77 2.43
N LEU A 22 5.15 15.48 2.84
CA LEU A 22 6.24 16.45 2.98
C LEU A 22 6.90 16.83 1.65
N ARG A 23 6.46 16.26 0.52
CA ARG A 23 7.04 16.43 -0.83
C ARG A 23 8.54 16.12 -0.91
N LEU A 24 9.06 15.30 -0.01
CA LEU A 24 10.49 14.93 0.02
C LEU A 24 10.88 14.12 -1.24
N LYS A 25 9.94 13.38 -1.83
CA LYS A 25 10.15 12.74 -3.12
C LYS A 25 10.46 13.74 -4.25
N GLU A 26 9.83 14.91 -4.25
CA GLU A 26 10.07 15.95 -5.26
C GLU A 26 11.45 16.60 -5.05
N THR A 27 11.84 16.81 -3.79
CA THR A 27 13.18 17.36 -3.47
C THR A 27 14.30 16.40 -3.86
N LEU A 28 14.13 15.10 -3.60
CA LEU A 28 15.10 14.07 -3.99
C LEU A 28 15.18 13.93 -5.52
N LYS A 29 14.06 14.05 -6.22
CA LYS A 29 14.04 14.04 -7.68
C LYS A 29 14.77 15.24 -8.29
N ASN A 30 14.67 16.41 -7.67
CA ASN A 30 15.42 17.61 -8.08
C ASN A 30 16.94 17.46 -7.86
N GLN A 31 17.36 16.57 -6.95
CA GLN A 31 18.77 16.19 -6.74
C GLN A 31 19.26 15.11 -7.71
N GLY A 32 18.44 14.67 -8.67
CA GLY A 32 18.80 13.67 -9.67
C GLY A 32 18.54 12.22 -9.26
N VAL A 33 17.88 11.99 -8.12
CA VAL A 33 17.52 10.63 -7.68
C VAL A 33 16.34 10.12 -8.50
N SER A 34 16.48 8.92 -9.08
CA SER A 34 15.41 8.28 -9.84
C SER A 34 14.30 7.73 -8.93
N ASN A 35 13.06 7.73 -9.40
CA ASN A 35 11.92 7.18 -8.64
C ASN A 35 12.14 5.70 -8.25
N ALA A 36 12.76 4.92 -9.15
CA ALA A 36 13.03 3.50 -8.89
C ALA A 36 13.94 3.31 -7.67
N VAL A 37 14.96 4.16 -7.50
CA VAL A 37 15.87 4.09 -6.35
C VAL A 37 15.11 4.34 -5.04
N ILE A 38 14.22 5.35 -5.01
CA ILE A 38 13.40 5.64 -3.82
C ILE A 38 12.54 4.43 -3.43
N TRP A 39 11.87 3.82 -4.40
CA TRP A 39 11.07 2.62 -4.17
C TRP A 39 11.92 1.43 -3.70
N CYS A 40 13.09 1.22 -4.30
CA CYS A 40 14.03 0.17 -3.89
C CYS A 40 14.55 0.39 -2.46
N THR A 41 14.83 1.64 -2.05
CA THR A 41 15.27 1.95 -0.69
C THR A 41 14.20 1.58 0.34
N TRP A 42 12.95 2.00 0.09
CA TRP A 42 11.83 1.64 0.97
C TRP A 42 11.58 0.13 1.02
N PHE A 43 11.71 -0.55 -0.12
CA PHE A 43 11.55 -2.00 -0.19
C PHE A 43 12.63 -2.70 0.64
N LEU A 44 13.89 -2.30 0.48
CA LEU A 44 15.01 -2.92 1.17
C LEU A 44 14.96 -2.70 2.68
N ASP A 45 14.61 -1.48 3.12
CA ASP A 45 14.46 -1.16 4.54
C ASP A 45 13.32 -1.98 5.18
N SER A 46 12.15 -2.00 4.54
CA SER A 46 10.99 -2.77 5.02
C SER A 46 11.27 -4.28 5.01
N PHE A 47 11.94 -4.78 3.96
CA PHE A 47 12.31 -6.18 3.83
C PHE A 47 13.32 -6.60 4.89
N SER A 48 14.30 -5.75 5.21
CA SER A 48 15.28 -6.02 6.27
C SER A 48 14.60 -6.18 7.64
N ILE A 49 13.72 -5.24 8.01
CA ILE A 49 12.98 -5.28 9.28
C ILE A 49 12.11 -6.55 9.38
N MET A 50 11.37 -6.88 8.32
CA MET A 50 10.51 -8.06 8.32
C MET A 50 11.28 -9.37 8.27
N SER A 51 12.37 -9.43 7.50
CA SER A 51 13.25 -10.62 7.40
C SER A 51 13.87 -10.98 8.75
N MET A 52 14.33 -9.98 9.51
CA MET A 52 14.81 -10.20 10.88
C MET A 52 13.74 -10.85 11.78
N SER A 53 12.49 -10.38 11.70
CA SER A 53 11.39 -10.96 12.49
C SER A 53 11.07 -12.41 12.09
N ILE A 54 11.16 -12.74 10.80
CA ILE A 54 10.90 -14.09 10.26
C ILE A 54 12.00 -15.05 10.66
N PHE A 55 13.25 -14.59 10.63
CA PHE A 55 14.39 -15.39 11.06
C PHE A 55 14.25 -15.79 12.54
N LEU A 56 13.94 -14.82 13.41
CA LEU A 56 13.69 -15.09 14.83
C LEU A 56 12.50 -16.03 15.04
N LEU A 57 11.42 -15.84 14.28
CA LEU A 57 10.26 -16.72 14.37
C LEU A 57 10.62 -18.16 13.96
N THR A 58 11.35 -18.32 12.87
CA THR A 58 11.74 -19.64 12.36
C THR A 58 12.64 -20.35 13.37
N LEU A 59 13.58 -19.64 14.00
CA LEU A 59 14.40 -20.18 15.08
C LEU A 59 13.57 -20.61 16.30
N PHE A 60 12.56 -19.81 16.67
CA PHE A 60 11.66 -20.12 17.77
C PHE A 60 10.84 -21.38 17.49
N ILE A 61 10.28 -21.51 16.28
CA ILE A 61 9.51 -22.70 15.86
C ILE A 61 10.38 -23.96 15.91
N MET A 62 11.63 -23.85 15.46
CA MET A 62 12.58 -24.96 15.46
C MET A 62 13.00 -25.38 16.87
N HIS A 63 13.31 -24.43 17.75
CA HIS A 63 13.60 -24.73 19.15
C HIS A 63 12.38 -25.24 19.91
N GLY A 64 11.18 -24.77 19.57
CA GLY A 64 9.92 -25.17 20.18
C GLY A 64 9.45 -26.59 19.81
N ARG A 65 10.12 -27.28 18.86
CA ARG A 65 9.74 -28.61 18.35
C ARG A 65 8.25 -28.72 17.98
N ILE A 66 7.66 -27.61 17.49
CA ILE A 66 6.25 -27.54 17.08
C ILE A 66 6.04 -28.29 15.76
N LEU A 67 7.05 -28.26 14.89
CA LEU A 67 7.12 -29.00 13.63
C LEU A 67 8.40 -29.85 13.66
N HIS A 68 8.24 -31.16 13.79
CA HIS A 68 9.32 -32.11 14.00
C HIS A 68 9.87 -32.67 12.69
N TYR A 69 9.01 -32.84 11.68
CA TYR A 69 9.33 -33.53 10.43
C TYR A 69 9.60 -32.58 9.26
N SER A 70 9.20 -31.31 9.37
CA SER A 70 9.26 -30.34 8.28
C SER A 70 10.63 -29.63 8.18
N ASP A 71 11.10 -29.43 6.94
CA ASP A 71 12.37 -28.77 6.68
C ASP A 71 12.34 -27.27 7.07
N PRO A 72 13.26 -26.79 7.94
CA PRO A 72 13.27 -25.40 8.41
C PRO A 72 13.43 -24.36 7.30
N PHE A 73 14.20 -24.72 6.27
CA PHE A 73 14.49 -23.82 5.17
C PHE A 73 13.27 -23.57 4.27
N ILE A 74 12.41 -24.58 4.06
CA ILE A 74 11.19 -24.42 3.27
C ILE A 74 10.22 -23.50 4.01
N LEU A 75 10.10 -23.68 5.34
CA LEU A 75 9.29 -22.82 6.19
C LEU A 75 9.78 -21.37 6.16
N PHE A 76 11.10 -21.16 6.24
CA PHE A 76 11.71 -19.83 6.11
C PHE A 76 11.38 -19.18 4.77
N LEU A 77 11.56 -19.92 3.66
CA LEU A 77 11.28 -19.43 2.31
C LEU A 77 9.80 -19.07 2.13
N PHE A 78 8.89 -19.89 2.66
CA PHE A 78 7.46 -19.65 2.62
C PHE A 78 7.05 -18.38 3.39
N LEU A 79 7.57 -18.20 4.61
CA LEU A 79 7.32 -16.98 5.40
C LEU A 79 7.91 -15.73 4.74
N LEU A 80 9.06 -15.86 4.08
CA LEU A 80 9.70 -14.78 3.32
C LEU A 80 8.89 -14.41 2.06
N ALA A 81 8.31 -15.39 1.38
CA ALA A 81 7.38 -15.14 0.27
C ALA A 81 6.13 -14.39 0.74
N PHE A 82 5.58 -14.76 1.90
CA PHE A 82 4.45 -14.03 2.49
C PHE A 82 4.82 -12.58 2.85
N SER A 83 6.00 -12.36 3.46
CA SER A 83 6.41 -10.99 3.83
C SER A 83 6.63 -10.10 2.61
N THR A 84 7.28 -10.61 1.56
CA THR A 84 7.46 -9.87 0.30
C THR A 84 6.12 -9.49 -0.35
N ALA A 85 5.14 -10.40 -0.36
CA ALA A 85 3.78 -10.09 -0.83
C ALA A 85 3.11 -9.00 0.01
N THR A 86 3.21 -9.06 1.34
CA THR A 86 2.63 -8.03 2.22
C THR A 86 3.30 -6.66 2.04
N ILE A 87 4.61 -6.59 1.83
CA ILE A 87 5.32 -5.31 1.57
C ILE A 87 4.81 -4.70 0.25
N MET A 88 4.66 -5.50 -0.80
CA MET A 88 4.14 -5.01 -2.07
C MET A 88 2.67 -4.56 -1.96
N GLN A 89 1.87 -5.25 -1.16
CA GLN A 89 0.52 -4.81 -0.84
C GLN A 89 0.52 -3.47 -0.07
N CYS A 90 1.46 -3.26 0.86
CA CYS A 90 1.62 -1.98 1.57
C CYS A 90 1.96 -0.84 0.61
N PHE A 91 2.85 -1.10 -0.35
CA PHE A 91 3.19 -0.14 -1.39
C PHE A 91 1.99 0.25 -2.25
N LEU A 92 1.19 -0.72 -2.67
CA LEU A 92 -0.05 -0.47 -3.39
C LEU A 92 -1.06 0.32 -2.55
N LEU A 93 -1.22 0.01 -1.26
CA LEU A 93 -2.11 0.79 -0.39
C LEU A 93 -1.61 2.23 -0.21
N SER A 94 -0.29 2.43 -0.11
CA SER A 94 0.31 3.76 0.02
C SER A 94 0.07 4.68 -1.18
N THR A 95 -0.28 4.15 -2.36
CA THR A 95 -0.56 4.98 -3.55
C THR A 95 -1.93 5.66 -3.50
N PHE A 96 -2.88 5.14 -2.73
CA PHE A 96 -4.24 5.70 -2.67
C PHE A 96 -4.39 6.85 -1.65
N PHE A 97 -3.50 6.93 -0.65
CA PHE A 97 -3.61 7.89 0.44
C PHE A 97 -2.66 9.09 0.28
N SER A 98 -3.16 10.28 0.63
CA SER A 98 -2.41 11.54 0.60
C SER A 98 -1.96 12.04 1.98
N LYS A 99 -2.63 11.61 3.07
CA LYS A 99 -2.33 12.01 4.45
C LYS A 99 -1.80 10.85 5.26
N ALA A 100 -0.68 11.03 5.98
CA ALA A 100 0.01 9.95 6.67
C ALA A 100 -0.77 9.35 7.86
N SER A 101 -1.43 10.20 8.64
CA SER A 101 -2.20 9.76 9.82
C SER A 101 -3.42 8.91 9.44
N LEU A 102 -4.13 9.31 8.38
CA LEU A 102 -5.25 8.56 7.83
C LEU A 102 -4.78 7.25 7.21
N ALA A 103 -3.69 7.29 6.43
CA ALA A 103 -3.12 6.10 5.80
C ALA A 103 -2.74 5.03 6.83
N ALA A 104 -2.10 5.43 7.94
CA ALA A 104 -1.68 4.51 9.00
C ALA A 104 -2.86 3.82 9.70
N ALA A 105 -3.95 4.54 9.95
CA ALA A 105 -5.15 3.98 10.55
C ALA A 105 -5.90 3.08 9.56
N CYS A 106 -6.10 3.55 8.34
CA CYS A 106 -6.82 2.80 7.31
C CYS A 106 -6.07 1.55 6.85
N SER A 107 -4.74 1.57 6.75
CA SER A 107 -3.96 0.40 6.32
C SER A 107 -4.11 -0.78 7.27
N GLY A 108 -4.12 -0.53 8.58
CA GLY A 108 -4.32 -1.57 9.59
C GLY A 108 -5.71 -2.20 9.50
N VAL A 109 -6.74 -1.38 9.30
CA VAL A 109 -8.13 -1.85 9.10
C VAL A 109 -8.25 -2.65 7.81
N ILE A 110 -7.72 -2.15 6.70
CA ILE A 110 -7.73 -2.81 5.40
C ILE A 110 -7.03 -4.17 5.50
N TYR A 111 -5.84 -4.23 6.10
CA TYR A 111 -5.11 -5.48 6.30
C TYR A 111 -5.89 -6.48 7.15
N PHE A 112 -6.59 -6.02 8.20
CA PHE A 112 -7.48 -6.88 8.99
C PHE A 112 -8.69 -7.37 8.18
N THR A 113 -9.31 -6.50 7.38
CA THR A 113 -10.43 -6.88 6.50
C THR A 113 -10.00 -7.91 5.46
N LEU A 114 -8.82 -7.78 4.88
CA LEU A 114 -8.24 -8.73 3.92
C LEU A 114 -7.92 -10.10 4.53
N TYR A 115 -7.87 -10.21 5.86
CA TYR A 115 -7.74 -11.49 6.57
C TYR A 115 -9.08 -12.22 6.75
N LEU A 116 -10.22 -11.51 6.81
CA LEU A 116 -11.54 -12.14 7.02
C LEU A 116 -11.91 -13.19 5.97
N PRO A 117 -11.62 -13.03 4.66
CA PRO A 117 -11.90 -14.04 3.65
C PRO A 117 -11.28 -15.41 3.97
N HIS A 118 -10.13 -15.45 4.63
CA HIS A 118 -9.49 -16.71 5.04
C HIS A 118 -10.36 -17.48 6.05
N ILE A 119 -10.89 -16.79 7.06
CA ILE A 119 -11.77 -17.39 8.09
C ILE A 119 -13.03 -17.97 7.42
N LEU A 120 -13.57 -17.27 6.44
CA LEU A 120 -14.76 -17.69 5.71
C LEU A 120 -14.48 -18.88 4.79
N CYS A 121 -13.30 -18.93 4.17
CA CYS A 121 -12.87 -20.08 3.35
C CYS A 121 -12.65 -21.33 4.18
N PHE A 122 -12.05 -21.19 5.37
CA PHE A 122 -11.89 -22.31 6.31
C PHE A 122 -13.25 -22.89 6.73
N ALA A 123 -14.25 -22.02 6.98
CA ALA A 123 -15.59 -22.46 7.33
C ALA A 123 -16.36 -23.16 6.19
N TRP A 124 -16.00 -22.90 4.92
CA TRP A 124 -16.67 -23.43 3.73
C TRP A 124 -15.82 -24.44 2.94
N GLN A 125 -14.75 -24.95 3.55
CA GLN A 125 -13.77 -25.82 2.90
C GLN A 125 -14.40 -27.08 2.27
N ASP A 126 -15.45 -27.64 2.86
CA ASP A 126 -16.13 -28.87 2.41
C ASP A 126 -16.90 -28.73 1.08
N ARG A 127 -17.14 -27.50 0.60
CA ARG A 127 -17.87 -27.24 -0.66
C ARG A 127 -17.01 -26.64 -1.77
N MET A 128 -15.73 -26.39 -1.52
CA MET A 128 -14.89 -25.63 -2.44
C MET A 128 -14.14 -26.52 -3.43
N THR A 129 -14.40 -26.31 -4.73
CA THR A 129 -13.65 -26.91 -5.83
C THR A 129 -12.25 -26.31 -5.93
N ALA A 130 -11.30 -27.06 -6.51
CA ALA A 130 -9.89 -26.66 -6.65
C ALA A 130 -9.71 -25.30 -7.37
N ASP A 131 -10.49 -25.04 -8.40
CA ASP A 131 -10.45 -23.77 -9.14
C ASP A 131 -10.85 -22.56 -8.28
N LEU A 132 -11.83 -22.76 -7.38
CA LEU A 132 -12.29 -21.70 -6.50
C LEU A 132 -11.24 -21.40 -5.43
N LYS A 133 -10.55 -22.42 -4.91
CA LYS A 133 -9.37 -22.26 -4.04
C LYS A 133 -8.29 -21.46 -4.74
N MET A 134 -8.03 -21.73 -6.02
CA MET A 134 -7.05 -21.01 -6.83
C MET A 134 -7.40 -19.51 -6.97
N ILE A 135 -8.66 -19.18 -7.28
CA ILE A 135 -9.10 -17.78 -7.41
C ILE A 135 -9.02 -17.05 -6.07
N VAL A 136 -9.46 -17.67 -4.99
CA VAL A 136 -9.47 -17.03 -3.67
C VAL A 136 -8.07 -16.91 -3.09
N SER A 137 -7.14 -17.78 -3.51
CA SER A 137 -5.72 -17.67 -3.16
C SER A 137 -4.99 -16.48 -3.80
N LEU A 138 -5.61 -15.76 -4.74
CA LEU A 138 -5.08 -14.48 -5.27
C LEU A 138 -5.07 -13.37 -4.20
N LEU A 139 -5.69 -13.63 -3.05
CA LEU A 139 -5.55 -12.81 -1.86
C LEU A 139 -4.42 -13.38 -0.99
N SER A 140 -3.28 -12.68 -0.95
CA SER A 140 -2.09 -13.08 -0.18
C SER A 140 -2.35 -13.65 1.23
N PRO A 141 -3.22 -13.06 2.09
CA PRO A 141 -3.55 -13.63 3.39
C PRO A 141 -4.25 -15.00 3.34
N VAL A 142 -5.04 -15.25 2.30
CA VAL A 142 -5.75 -16.51 2.06
C VAL A 142 -4.78 -17.57 1.54
N ALA A 143 -3.92 -17.24 0.56
CA ALA A 143 -2.87 -18.15 0.11
C ALA A 143 -1.96 -18.60 1.24
N PHE A 144 -1.54 -17.66 2.10
CA PHE A 144 -0.76 -17.97 3.29
C PHE A 144 -1.51 -18.90 4.24
N GLY A 145 -2.79 -18.63 4.50
CA GLY A 145 -3.63 -19.46 5.36
C GLY A 145 -3.76 -20.90 4.88
N PHE A 146 -4.11 -21.10 3.61
CA PHE A 146 -4.11 -22.44 3.01
C PHE A 146 -2.72 -23.09 3.07
N GLY A 147 -1.63 -22.35 2.77
CA GLY A 147 -0.27 -22.88 2.88
C GLY A 147 0.07 -23.39 4.28
N THR A 148 -0.33 -22.65 5.33
CA THR A 148 -0.13 -23.09 6.72
C THR A 148 -0.99 -24.30 7.11
N GLU A 149 -2.21 -24.39 6.58
CA GLU A 149 -3.07 -25.55 6.84
C GLU A 149 -2.48 -26.82 6.22
N TYR A 150 -2.06 -26.75 4.95
CA TYR A 150 -1.41 -27.87 4.26
C TYR A 150 -0.13 -28.30 4.99
N LEU A 151 0.65 -27.34 5.51
CA LEU A 151 1.82 -27.62 6.33
C LEU A 151 1.45 -28.42 7.59
N VAL A 152 0.39 -28.02 8.31
CA VAL A 152 -0.09 -28.76 9.49
C VAL A 152 -0.55 -30.17 9.11
N ARG A 153 -1.25 -30.34 7.97
CA ARG A 153 -1.68 -31.66 7.50
C ARG A 153 -0.51 -32.60 7.17
N PHE A 154 0.55 -32.09 6.54
CA PHE A 154 1.75 -32.89 6.29
C PHE A 154 2.46 -33.32 7.58
N GLU A 155 2.42 -32.47 8.60
CA GLU A 155 2.95 -32.77 9.92
C GLU A 155 2.08 -33.81 10.65
N GLU A 156 0.74 -33.70 10.58
CA GLU A 156 -0.21 -34.68 11.15
C GLU A 156 -0.04 -36.08 10.55
N GLN A 157 0.31 -36.18 9.27
CA GLN A 157 0.55 -37.44 8.56
C GLN A 157 1.95 -38.04 8.85
N GLY A 158 2.83 -37.33 9.56
CA GLY A 158 4.17 -37.77 9.91
C GLY A 158 5.19 -37.76 8.76
N LEU A 159 4.82 -37.21 7.59
CA LEU A 159 5.72 -37.05 6.44
C LEU A 159 6.53 -35.75 6.55
N GLY A 160 5.93 -34.70 7.13
CA GLY A 160 6.51 -33.36 7.15
C GLY A 160 6.59 -32.73 5.77
N LEU A 161 6.88 -31.42 5.74
CA LEU A 161 7.13 -30.71 4.49
C LEU A 161 8.59 -30.91 4.06
N GLN A 162 8.79 -31.74 3.04
CA GLN A 162 10.08 -32.01 2.40
C GLN A 162 10.08 -31.56 0.93
N TRP A 163 11.26 -31.26 0.39
CA TRP A 163 11.43 -30.82 -1.00
C TRP A 163 10.83 -31.78 -2.04
N ASP A 164 10.92 -33.09 -1.77
CA ASP A 164 10.42 -34.12 -2.68
C ASP A 164 8.89 -34.24 -2.70
N ASN A 165 8.23 -33.77 -1.64
CA ASN A 165 6.79 -33.91 -1.44
C ASN A 165 6.01 -32.59 -1.59
N ILE A 166 6.71 -31.47 -1.80
CA ILE A 166 6.13 -30.12 -1.86
C ILE A 166 5.06 -29.93 -2.95
N GLY A 167 5.18 -30.72 -4.03
CA GLY A 167 4.29 -30.69 -5.19
C GLY A 167 3.17 -31.73 -5.15
N LYS A 168 3.15 -32.65 -4.18
CA LYS A 168 2.06 -33.64 -4.05
C LYS A 168 0.97 -33.06 -3.16
N SER A 169 -0.29 -33.27 -3.51
CA SER A 169 -1.41 -32.88 -2.66
C SER A 169 -1.64 -33.97 -1.59
N PRO A 170 -1.84 -33.59 -0.31
CA PRO A 170 -2.13 -34.52 0.78
C PRO A 170 -3.61 -34.93 0.84
N MET A 171 -4.47 -34.36 0.00
CA MET A 171 -5.90 -34.66 -0.10
C MET A 171 -6.21 -35.41 -1.39
N GLU A 172 -6.96 -36.50 -1.29
CA GLU A 172 -7.44 -37.28 -2.44
C GLU A 172 -8.41 -36.42 -3.28
N GLY A 173 -8.04 -36.10 -4.52
CA GLY A 173 -8.91 -35.42 -5.49
C GLY A 173 -8.73 -33.91 -5.64
N ASP A 174 -7.80 -33.28 -4.89
CA ASP A 174 -7.46 -31.86 -5.07
C ASP A 174 -6.11 -31.67 -5.78
N GLU A 175 -6.06 -30.79 -6.79
CA GLU A 175 -4.81 -30.39 -7.47
C GLU A 175 -4.04 -29.29 -6.72
N PHE A 176 -4.63 -28.73 -5.65
CA PHE A 176 -4.01 -27.66 -4.88
C PHE A 176 -2.87 -28.22 -4.02
N SER A 177 -1.65 -27.74 -4.24
CA SER A 177 -0.44 -28.16 -3.52
C SER A 177 0.18 -27.00 -2.74
N PHE A 178 1.02 -27.32 -1.76
CA PHE A 178 1.77 -26.31 -1.00
C PHE A 178 2.64 -25.44 -1.94
N LEU A 179 3.27 -26.08 -2.94
CA LEU A 179 4.02 -25.36 -3.96
C LEU A 179 3.16 -24.36 -4.74
N LEU A 180 1.89 -24.69 -5.02
CA LEU A 180 0.97 -23.79 -5.71
C LEU A 180 0.66 -22.56 -4.85
N SER A 181 0.42 -22.73 -3.54
CA SER A 181 0.27 -21.61 -2.60
C SER A 181 1.52 -20.71 -2.60
N MET A 182 2.72 -21.30 -2.55
CA MET A 182 3.97 -20.52 -2.57
C MET A 182 4.15 -19.75 -3.89
N LYS A 183 3.78 -20.36 -5.03
CA LYS A 183 3.78 -19.68 -6.34
C LYS A 183 2.75 -18.55 -6.40
N MET A 184 1.56 -18.74 -5.84
CA MET A 184 0.53 -17.70 -5.79
C MET A 184 0.96 -16.50 -4.94
N LEU A 185 1.62 -16.72 -3.81
CA LEU A 185 2.19 -15.62 -3.01
C LEU A 185 3.22 -14.79 -3.80
N LEU A 186 4.08 -15.45 -4.59
CA LEU A 186 5.04 -14.76 -5.45
C LEU A 186 4.36 -14.01 -6.61
N LEU A 187 3.30 -14.61 -7.17
CA LEU A 187 2.47 -13.97 -8.20
C LEU A 187 1.81 -12.71 -7.64
N ASP A 188 1.21 -12.79 -6.46
CA ASP A 188 0.60 -11.65 -5.77
C ASP A 188 1.63 -10.55 -5.50
N ALA A 189 2.83 -10.90 -5.04
CA ALA A 189 3.91 -9.94 -4.84
C ALA A 189 4.26 -9.20 -6.14
N ALA A 190 4.37 -9.93 -7.25
CA ALA A 190 4.62 -9.33 -8.56
C ALA A 190 3.43 -8.47 -9.04
N LEU A 191 2.20 -8.93 -8.85
CA LEU A 191 0.99 -8.22 -9.25
C LEU A 191 0.82 -6.91 -8.48
N TYR A 192 0.97 -6.94 -7.15
CA TYR A 192 0.93 -5.73 -6.33
C TYR A 192 2.10 -4.79 -6.64
N GLY A 193 3.30 -5.32 -6.89
CA GLY A 193 4.46 -4.53 -7.29
C GLY A 193 4.27 -3.82 -8.64
N LEU A 194 3.74 -4.53 -9.64
CA LEU A 194 3.43 -3.96 -10.96
C LEU A 194 2.31 -2.92 -10.89
N LEU A 195 1.25 -3.21 -10.13
CA LEU A 195 0.16 -2.25 -9.92
C LEU A 195 0.63 -1.00 -9.17
N ALA A 196 1.47 -1.15 -8.14
CA ALA A 196 2.05 -0.02 -7.43
C ALA A 196 2.94 0.83 -8.35
N TRP A 197 3.78 0.21 -9.18
CA TRP A 197 4.61 0.91 -10.16
C TRP A 197 3.78 1.64 -11.21
N TYR A 198 2.74 0.99 -11.73
CA TYR A 198 1.81 1.57 -12.71
C TYR A 198 1.05 2.76 -12.11
N LEU A 199 0.48 2.61 -10.91
CA LEU A 199 -0.27 3.68 -10.24
C LEU A 199 0.63 4.88 -9.89
N ASP A 200 1.89 4.66 -9.54
CA ASP A 200 2.85 5.75 -9.29
C ASP A 200 3.15 6.56 -10.57
N GLN A 201 3.19 5.90 -11.74
CA GLN A 201 3.37 6.58 -13.03
C GLN A 201 2.11 7.32 -13.49
N VAL A 202 0.92 6.75 -13.26
CA VAL A 202 -0.35 7.33 -13.69
C VAL A 202 -0.82 8.46 -12.76
N PHE A 203 -0.52 8.38 -11.46
CA PHE A 203 -0.89 9.39 -10.45
C PHE A 203 0.33 10.06 -9.80
N PRO A 204 1.16 10.81 -10.54
CA PRO A 204 2.25 11.56 -9.94
C PRO A 204 1.67 12.80 -9.24
N GLY A 205 1.24 12.67 -7.98
CA GLY A 205 1.00 13.74 -6.97
C GLY A 205 0.05 14.91 -7.31
N GLY A 206 0.22 15.57 -8.45
CA GLY A 206 -0.54 16.72 -8.91
C GLY A 206 -1.93 16.41 -9.46
N MET A 207 -2.23 15.16 -9.86
CA MET A 207 -3.53 14.83 -10.46
C MET A 207 -4.67 14.81 -9.43
N GLN A 208 -4.39 14.48 -8.16
CA GLN A 208 -5.38 14.59 -7.08
C GLN A 208 -5.76 16.04 -6.77
N ARG A 209 -4.82 16.98 -6.85
CA ARG A 209 -5.09 18.42 -6.73
C ARG A 209 -5.83 18.97 -7.94
N LYS A 210 -5.49 18.53 -9.15
CA LYS A 210 -6.22 18.89 -10.38
C LYS A 210 -7.64 18.35 -10.38
N LEU A 211 -7.86 17.14 -9.86
CA LEU A 211 -9.19 16.55 -9.71
C LEU A 211 -10.01 17.25 -8.63
N SER A 212 -9.44 17.59 -7.47
CA SER A 212 -10.15 18.37 -6.44
C SER A 212 -10.52 19.77 -6.94
N VAL A 213 -9.64 20.40 -7.71
CA VAL A 213 -9.91 21.69 -8.37
C VAL A 213 -10.98 21.53 -9.46
N ALA A 214 -10.89 20.50 -10.31
CA ALA A 214 -11.90 20.23 -11.33
C ALA A 214 -13.28 19.94 -10.73
N ILE A 215 -13.36 19.19 -9.63
CA ILE A 215 -14.61 18.94 -8.90
C ILE A 215 -15.14 20.24 -8.26
N ALA A 216 -14.27 21.11 -7.73
CA ALA A 216 -14.67 22.41 -7.22
C ALA A 216 -15.21 23.35 -8.33
N PHE A 217 -14.67 23.26 -9.55
CA PHE A 217 -15.15 24.02 -10.71
C PHE A 217 -16.41 23.44 -11.37
N VAL A 218 -16.62 22.12 -11.31
CA VAL A 218 -17.84 21.46 -11.82
C VAL A 218 -19.06 21.75 -10.93
N GLY A 219 -18.86 22.05 -9.64
CA GLY A 219 -19.92 22.30 -8.67
C GLY A 219 -20.60 23.68 -8.70
N ASP A 220 -20.34 24.54 -9.69
CA ASP A 220 -20.90 25.90 -9.82
C ASP A 220 -20.97 26.69 -8.49
N SER A 221 -19.87 26.65 -7.72
CA SER A 221 -19.83 27.28 -6.40
C SER A 221 -19.59 28.78 -6.55
N LYS A 222 -20.55 29.58 -6.07
CA LYS A 222 -20.57 31.05 -6.16
C LYS A 222 -19.41 31.75 -5.42
N VAL A 223 -18.71 31.02 -4.55
CA VAL A 223 -17.51 31.45 -3.82
C VAL A 223 -16.58 30.23 -3.68
N VAL A 224 -15.41 30.29 -4.31
CA VAL A 224 -14.32 29.32 -4.15
C VAL A 224 -13.22 30.00 -3.34
N VAL A 225 -13.05 29.60 -2.08
CA VAL A 225 -11.92 30.03 -1.25
C VAL A 225 -10.75 29.12 -1.59
N LEU A 226 -9.82 29.63 -2.39
CA LEU A 226 -8.58 28.96 -2.74
C LEU A 226 -7.52 29.39 -1.72
N ASP A 227 -7.27 28.56 -0.72
CA ASP A 227 -6.09 28.71 0.12
C ASP A 227 -4.87 28.23 -0.68
N GLU A 228 -4.07 29.20 -1.16
CA GLU A 228 -2.88 29.05 -2.03
C GLU A 228 -3.02 28.18 -3.30
N PRO A 229 -3.69 28.65 -4.37
CA PRO A 229 -3.79 27.91 -5.63
C PRO A 229 -2.47 27.87 -6.45
N THR A 230 -1.46 28.62 -6.04
CA THR A 230 -0.20 28.83 -6.79
C THR A 230 0.98 28.01 -6.28
N SER A 231 0.85 27.33 -5.14
CA SER A 231 1.93 26.59 -4.47
C SER A 231 2.15 25.19 -5.07
N GLY A 232 3.00 25.11 -6.09
CA GLY A 232 3.41 23.86 -6.75
C GLY A 232 2.90 23.68 -8.19
N VAL A 233 2.40 24.75 -8.82
CA VAL A 233 2.05 24.77 -10.25
C VAL A 233 3.21 25.39 -11.04
N ASP A 234 3.57 24.76 -12.16
CA ASP A 234 4.64 25.23 -13.05
C ASP A 234 4.39 26.68 -13.53
N PRO A 235 5.46 27.48 -13.79
CA PRO A 235 5.33 28.89 -14.18
C PRO A 235 4.43 29.14 -15.41
N TYR A 236 4.34 28.18 -16.33
CA TYR A 236 3.54 28.27 -17.54
C TYR A 236 2.04 28.03 -17.26
N SER A 237 1.70 26.99 -16.50
CA SER A 237 0.31 26.71 -16.09
C SER A 237 -0.26 27.82 -15.19
N ARG A 238 0.59 28.52 -14.43
CA ARG A 238 0.18 29.69 -13.64
C ARG A 238 -0.34 30.84 -14.51
N ARG A 239 0.27 31.07 -15.69
CA ARG A 239 -0.21 32.09 -16.64
C ARG A 239 -1.54 31.69 -17.26
N SER A 240 -1.69 30.42 -17.63
CA SER A 240 -2.96 29.93 -18.18
C SER A 240 -4.11 30.02 -17.17
N ILE A 241 -3.85 29.80 -15.88
CA ILE A 241 -4.85 29.98 -14.80
C ILE A 241 -5.17 31.46 -14.60
N TRP A 242 -4.17 32.34 -14.65
CA TRP A 242 -4.36 33.79 -14.57
C TRP A 242 -5.15 34.35 -15.77
N ASP A 243 -4.86 33.88 -16.97
CA ASP A 243 -5.58 34.29 -18.19
C ASP A 243 -7.05 33.84 -18.15
N LEU A 244 -7.32 32.63 -17.63
CA LEU A 244 -8.69 32.17 -17.41
C LEU A 244 -9.41 33.00 -16.34
N LEU A 245 -8.75 33.30 -15.23
CA LEU A 245 -9.32 34.17 -14.17
C LEU A 245 -9.60 35.60 -14.66
N LEU A 246 -8.69 36.17 -15.46
CA LEU A 246 -8.86 37.50 -16.05
C LEU A 246 -9.98 37.53 -17.10
N LYS A 247 -10.08 36.47 -17.93
CA LYS A 247 -11.13 36.32 -18.94
C LYS A 247 -12.52 36.20 -18.31
N TYR A 248 -12.63 35.50 -17.18
CA TYR A 248 -13.90 35.40 -16.44
C TYR A 248 -14.24 36.68 -15.65
N ARG A 249 -13.25 37.43 -15.16
CA ARG A 249 -13.47 38.74 -14.50
C ARG A 249 -13.97 39.82 -15.45
N SER A 250 -13.54 39.80 -16.71
CA SER A 250 -13.96 40.79 -17.71
C SER A 250 -15.36 40.53 -18.29
N GLY A 251 -15.86 39.29 -18.19
CA GLY A 251 -17.16 38.90 -18.76
C GLY A 251 -18.35 39.05 -17.81
N GLU A 252 -18.13 38.96 -16.50
CA GLU A 252 -19.19 39.01 -15.50
C GLU A 252 -18.68 39.78 -14.28
N GLY A 253 -19.39 40.84 -13.85
CA GLY A 253 -19.04 41.65 -12.69
C GLY A 253 -19.13 40.89 -11.36
N ARG A 254 -18.23 39.91 -11.11
CA ARG A 254 -18.10 39.18 -9.85
C ARG A 254 -16.80 39.54 -9.15
N SER A 255 -16.92 39.97 -7.90
CA SER A 255 -15.83 40.31 -6.99
C SER A 255 -15.15 39.05 -6.44
N SER A 256 -14.00 38.70 -6.98
CA SER A 256 -13.05 37.77 -6.34
C SER A 256 -12.07 38.58 -5.49
N VAL A 257 -12.04 38.39 -4.17
CA VAL A 257 -11.04 38.99 -3.28
C VAL A 257 -9.82 38.05 -3.21
N PRO A 258 -8.63 38.43 -3.71
CA PRO A 258 -7.41 37.67 -3.48
C PRO A 258 -6.85 38.05 -2.11
N GLN A 259 -6.80 37.09 -1.18
CA GLN A 259 -6.17 37.26 0.12
C GLN A 259 -4.65 37.10 -0.03
N ALA A 260 -4.01 38.09 -0.65
CA ALA A 260 -2.56 38.22 -0.72
C ALA A 260 -2.16 39.65 -0.33
N HIS A 261 -2.33 39.97 0.96
CA HIS A 261 -1.54 41.02 1.59
C HIS A 261 -1.32 40.65 3.06
N ILE A 262 -0.11 40.18 3.34
CA ILE A 262 0.49 40.23 4.67
C ILE A 262 0.75 41.71 4.96
N GLU A 263 0.27 42.23 6.08
CA GLU A 263 0.86 43.43 6.68
C GLU A 263 0.89 43.31 8.20
N VAL A 264 2.08 43.57 8.72
CA VAL A 264 2.54 43.53 10.10
C VAL A 264 1.94 44.74 10.84
N LEU A 265 1.36 44.57 12.03
CA LEU A 265 1.05 45.68 12.95
C LEU A 265 2.36 46.44 13.28
N PRO A 266 2.43 47.78 13.46
CA PRO A 266 1.45 48.61 14.20
C PRO A 266 1.24 50.05 13.67
N GLY A 267 0.28 50.80 14.23
CA GLY A 267 0.34 52.27 14.24
C GLY A 267 -0.93 53.02 13.83
N ILE A 268 -1.63 53.57 14.83
CA ILE A 268 -2.50 54.77 14.76
C ILE A 268 -1.63 55.94 14.21
N PRO A 269 -2.06 56.86 13.30
CA PRO A 269 -3.12 57.87 13.52
C PRO A 269 -3.96 58.37 12.30
N PHE A 270 -5.09 59.03 12.62
CA PHE A 270 -5.74 60.21 11.99
C PHE A 270 -5.73 60.35 10.44
N SER A 271 -6.82 60.61 9.72
CA SER A 271 -7.75 61.75 9.88
C SER A 271 -8.74 61.83 8.69
N HIS A 272 -9.95 62.29 9.01
CA HIS A 272 -10.83 63.19 8.26
C HIS A 272 -11.40 62.86 6.86
N ILE A 273 -12.76 62.89 6.89
CA ILE A 273 -13.78 63.17 5.85
C ILE A 273 -14.31 61.95 5.09
#